data_AF-A0A9D5SXP8-F1
#
_entry.id   AF-A0A9D5SXP8-F1
#
_cell.length_a   1.000
_cell.length_b   1.000
_cell.length_c   1.000
_cell.angle_alpha   90.00
_cell.angle_beta   90.00
_cell.angle_gamma   90.00
#
_symmetry.space_group_name_H-M   'P 1'
#
loop_
_entity.id
_entity.type
_entity.pdbx_description
1 polymer ?
#
loop_
_entity_poly.entity_id
_entity_poly.type
_entity_poly.pdbx_seq_one_letter_code
_entity_poly.pdbx_strand_id
1 'polypeptide(L)' 'MSDDRRQTLGLDNLIENDMTSYEYFNALPEKIQKKIRRRDISSFSDMQSYVSELKNRGGDWS' A
#
# COMPACT_ATOMS: atom_id res chain seq x y z
N MET A 1 -2.65 -35.39 11.20
CA MET A 1 -2.20 -34.27 12.07
C MET A 1 -1.67 -33.18 11.16
N SER A 2 -2.12 -31.96 11.43
CA SER A 2 -2.00 -30.68 10.70
C SER A 2 -0.62 -30.45 10.04
N ASP A 3 -0.52 -29.82 8.87
CA ASP A 3 -0.73 -28.38 8.73
C ASP A 3 -0.96 -28.01 7.25
N ASP A 4 -2.10 -27.37 7.02
CA ASP A 4 -2.44 -26.59 5.83
C ASP A 4 -1.49 -25.38 5.76
N ARG A 5 -0.37 -25.52 5.05
CA ARG A 5 0.42 -24.37 4.62
C ARG A 5 0.40 -24.30 3.12
N ARG A 6 -0.78 -23.97 2.60
CA ARG A 6 -0.91 -23.29 1.32
C ARG A 6 -0.11 -22.00 1.42
N GLN A 7 1.17 -22.11 1.12
CA GLN A 7 2.05 -20.98 0.89
C GLN A 7 1.52 -20.27 -0.35
N THR A 8 0.58 -19.34 -0.15
CA THR A 8 0.27 -18.29 -1.10
C THR A 8 1.50 -17.38 -1.18
N LEU A 9 2.56 -17.88 -1.80
CA LEU A 9 3.67 -17.11 -2.32
C LEU A 9 3.15 -16.38 -3.55
N GLY A 10 2.23 -15.45 -3.32
CA GLY A 10 1.84 -14.49 -4.33
C GLY A 10 3.10 -13.77 -4.77
N LEU A 11 3.24 -13.56 -6.07
CA LEU A 11 4.33 -12.77 -6.64
C LEU A 11 4.46 -11.39 -5.95
N ASP A 12 3.39 -10.89 -5.31
CA ASP A 12 3.42 -9.77 -4.37
C ASP A 12 4.58 -9.82 -3.36
N ASN A 13 4.84 -10.94 -2.68
CA ASN A 13 5.87 -11.03 -1.64
C ASN A 13 7.31 -11.05 -2.20
N LEU A 14 7.48 -11.37 -3.49
CA LEU A 14 8.78 -11.27 -4.18
C LEU A 14 8.95 -9.90 -4.87
N ILE A 15 7.84 -9.25 -5.26
CA ILE A 15 7.79 -7.89 -5.82
C ILE A 15 7.90 -6.81 -4.73
N GLU A 16 7.61 -7.14 -3.47
CA GLU A 16 7.74 -6.23 -2.32
C GLU A 16 9.18 -5.72 -2.07
N ASN A 17 10.20 -6.32 -2.70
CA ASN A 17 11.60 -5.97 -2.45
C ASN A 17 12.18 -4.78 -3.25
N ASP A 18 11.48 -4.20 -4.24
CA ASP A 18 12.04 -3.07 -5.02
C ASP A 18 11.02 -2.00 -5.44
N MET A 19 9.84 -1.92 -4.81
CA MET A 19 8.91 -0.83 -5.14
C MET A 19 9.38 0.49 -4.51
N THR A 20 9.74 1.46 -5.35
CA THR A 20 10.11 2.80 -4.88
C THR A 20 8.89 3.55 -4.35
N SER A 21 9.13 4.57 -3.50
CA SER A 21 8.05 5.45 -3.02
C SER A 21 7.31 6.17 -4.14
N TYR A 22 7.99 6.43 -5.26
CA TYR A 22 7.40 6.98 -6.47
C TYR A 22 6.45 6.00 -7.14
N GLU A 23 6.87 4.76 -7.36
CA GLU A 23 6.01 3.73 -7.98
C GLU A 23 4.80 3.41 -7.12
N TYR A 24 5.00 3.28 -5.80
CA TYR A 24 3.91 3.09 -4.85
C TYR A 24 2.91 4.24 -4.92
N PHE A 25 3.39 5.49 -4.93
CA PHE A 25 2.52 6.66 -5.03
C PHE A 25 1.69 6.67 -6.32
N ASN A 26 2.31 6.37 -7.47
CA ASN A 26 1.63 6.39 -8.77
C ASN A 26 0.65 5.22 -8.95
N ALA A 27 0.86 4.10 -8.24
CA ALA A 27 -0.08 2.98 -8.22
C ALA A 27 -1.37 3.27 -7.43
N LEU A 28 -1.40 4.33 -6.61
CA LEU A 28 -2.59 4.69 -5.83
C LEU A 28 -3.65 5.42 -6.69
N PRO A 29 -4.94 5.31 -6.35
CA PRO A 29 -5.99 6.10 -7.00
C PRO A 29 -5.73 7.61 -6.90
N GLU A 30 -6.11 8.40 -7.92
CA GLU A 30 -5.89 9.86 -7.94
C GLU A 30 -6.41 10.56 -6.69
N LYS A 31 -7.54 10.10 -6.15
CA LYS A 31 -8.16 10.63 -4.93
C LYS A 31 -7.22 10.51 -3.73
N ILE A 32 -6.48 9.40 -3.64
CA ILE A 32 -5.52 9.13 -2.56
C ILE A 32 -4.22 9.90 -2.82
N GLN A 33 -3.75 9.95 -4.07
CA GLN A 33 -2.61 10.80 -4.46
C GLN A 33 -2.81 12.26 -4.06
N LYS A 34 -4.01 12.83 -4.34
CA LYS A 34 -4.38 14.20 -3.95
C LYS A 34 -4.39 14.38 -2.44
N LYS A 35 -4.83 13.39 -1.68
CA LYS A 35 -4.81 13.42 -0.21
C LYS A 35 -3.38 13.39 0.35
N ILE A 36 -2.51 12.54 -0.20
CA ILE A 36 -1.10 12.45 0.18
C ILE A 36 -0.38 13.78 -0.08
N ARG A 37 -0.56 14.37 -1.28
CA ARG A 37 0.04 15.67 -1.62
C ARG A 37 -0.40 16.82 -0.70
N ARG A 38 -1.63 16.76 -0.17
CA ARG A 38 -2.15 17.77 0.78
C ARG A 38 -1.63 17.59 2.21
N ARG A 39 -1.18 16.38 2.56
CA ARG A 39 -0.80 16.02 3.95
C ARG A 39 0.70 16.18 4.22
N ASP A 40 1.48 16.62 3.23
CA ASP A 40 2.94 16.80 3.29
C ASP A 40 3.67 15.56 3.84
N ILE A 41 3.41 14.40 3.22
CA ILE A 41 4.04 13.14 3.61
C ILE A 41 5.48 13.14 3.08
N SER A 42 6.46 13.19 3.99
CA SER A 42 7.89 13.29 3.67
C SER A 42 8.62 11.95 3.65
N SER A 43 7.97 10.86 4.07
CA SER A 43 8.57 9.53 4.10
C SER A 43 7.71 8.45 3.46
N PHE A 44 8.36 7.41 2.96
CA PHE A 44 7.67 6.29 2.33
C PHE A 44 6.82 5.49 3.33
N SER A 45 7.37 5.23 4.51
CA SER A 45 6.69 4.54 5.61
C SER A 45 5.41 5.27 6.05
N ASP A 46 5.44 6.60 6.11
CA ASP A 46 4.27 7.41 6.46
C ASP A 46 3.19 7.33 5.38
N MET A 47 3.59 7.26 4.10
CA MET A 47 2.68 7.07 2.99
C MET A 47 1.99 5.71 3.06
N GLN A 48 2.74 4.65 3.33
CA GLN A 48 2.21 3.29 3.48
C GLN A 48 1.24 3.20 4.66
N SER A 49 1.63 3.78 5.80
CA SER A 49 0.79 3.84 7.01
C SER A 49 -0.52 4.57 6.72
N TYR A 50 -0.45 5.73 6.08
CA TYR A 50 -1.63 6.52 5.75
C TYR A 50 -2.59 5.80 4.79
N VAL A 51 -2.06 5.18 3.74
CA VAL A 51 -2.84 4.38 2.78
C VAL A 51 -3.50 3.21 3.52
N SER A 52 -2.80 2.56 4.44
CA SER A 52 -3.32 1.45 5.24
C SER A 52 -4.44 1.89 6.19
N GLU A 53 -4.30 3.05 6.83
CA GLU A 53 -5.37 3.66 7.63
C GLU A 53 -6.61 3.97 6.79
N LEU A 54 -6.42 4.50 5.58
CA LEU A 54 -7.51 4.78 4.65
C LEU A 54 -8.24 3.50 4.21
N LYS A 55 -7.51 2.37 4.08
CA LYS A 55 -8.09 1.06 3.74
C LYS A 55 -8.98 0.57 4.85
N ASN A 56 -8.47 0.64 6.08
CA ASN A 56 -9.20 0.20 7.27
C ASN A 56 -10.40 1.07 7.63
N ARG A 57 -10.38 2.37 7.29
CA ARG A 57 -11.52 3.29 7.55
C ARG A 57 -12.67 3.16 6.53
N GLY A 58 -12.65 2.17 5.65
CA GLY A 58 -13.64 2.03 4.58
C GLY A 58 -13.59 3.19 3.60
N GLY A 59 -12.40 3.78 3.41
CA GLY A 59 -12.19 4.84 2.44
C GLY A 59 -12.68 4.38 1.07
N ASP A 60 -13.42 5.22 0.38
CA ASP A 60 -13.84 4.95 -1.00
C ASP A 60 -12.59 4.83 -1.90
N TRP A 61 -12.23 3.58 -2.22
CA TRP A 61 -11.12 3.14 -3.10
C TRP A 61 -11.55 2.96 -4.56
N SER A 62 -12.85 3.12 -4.82
CA SER A 62 -13.50 2.98 -6.12
C SER A 62 -13.26 4.17 -7.03
#